data_AF-A0A414JTH6-F1
#
_entry.id   AF-A0A414JTH6-F1
#
_cell.length_a   1.000
_cell.length_b   1.000
_cell.length_c   1.000
_cell.angle_alpha   90.00
_cell.angle_beta   90.00
_cell.angle_gamma   90.00
#
_symmetry.space_group_name_H-M   'P 1'
#
loop_
_entity.id
_entity.type
_entity.pdbx_description
1 polymer ?
#
loop_
_entity_poly.entity_id
_entity_poly.type
_entity_poly.pdbx_seq_one_letter_code
_entity_poly.pdbx_strand_id
1 'polypeptide(L)'
;MKTETDESKYFVAPHRLVEIEEERKHIENIFYARFNYFILFFTLFLSIEVAIFLGDAIQAEYKLTILIILSFLGFIISAFICCTLLKIRKALEVTLKYRDRSSITAKLIREDLGERKKGWNRYFCSANYILSFTIPLLCSLFMLLIGGLLICCKYMHIELFVLTKCP
;
A
#
# COMPACT_ATOMS: atom_id res chain seq x y z
N MET A 1 -50.98 12.76 -20.27
CA MET A 1 -50.11 13.91 -19.98
C MET A 1 -48.93 13.39 -19.16
N LYS A 2 -47.77 13.18 -19.79
CA LYS A 2 -46.56 12.72 -19.08
C LYS A 2 -46.01 13.94 -18.35
N THR A 3 -45.95 13.87 -17.03
CA THR A 3 -45.27 14.85 -16.19
C THR A 3 -43.78 14.81 -16.55
N GLU A 4 -43.30 15.87 -17.19
CA GLU A 4 -41.88 16.15 -17.36
C GLU A 4 -41.26 16.20 -15.96
N THR A 5 -40.48 15.18 -15.63
CA THR A 5 -39.63 15.18 -14.44
C THR A 5 -38.54 16.22 -14.65
N ASP A 6 -38.74 17.37 -14.02
CA ASP A 6 -37.81 18.48 -13.93
C ASP A 6 -36.40 17.99 -13.48
N GLU A 7 -35.48 17.85 -14.44
CA GLU A 7 -34.10 17.40 -14.24
C GLU A 7 -33.21 18.46 -13.58
N SER A 8 -33.76 19.63 -13.24
CA SER A 8 -33.05 20.74 -12.59
C SER A 8 -32.45 20.39 -11.22
N LYS A 9 -32.84 19.26 -10.60
CA LYS A 9 -32.24 18.77 -9.34
C LYS A 9 -30.82 18.22 -9.47
N TYR A 10 -30.28 18.08 -10.68
CA TYR A 10 -28.95 17.50 -10.90
C TYR A 10 -27.88 18.50 -11.36
N PHE A 11 -28.20 19.79 -11.44
CA PHE A 11 -27.23 20.81 -11.84
C PHE A 11 -26.34 21.22 -10.67
N VAL A 12 -25.27 20.46 -10.44
CA VAL A 12 -24.18 20.89 -9.57
C VAL A 12 -23.36 21.91 -10.34
N ALA A 13 -23.26 23.12 -9.79
CA ALA A 13 -22.60 24.23 -10.45
C ALA A 13 -21.13 23.87 -10.82
N PRO A 14 -20.62 24.33 -11.98
CA PRO A 14 -19.32 23.91 -12.52
C PRO A 14 -18.15 24.07 -11.54
N HIS A 15 -18.19 25.09 -10.68
CA HIS A 15 -17.17 25.34 -9.66
C HIS A 15 -17.02 24.18 -8.66
N ARG A 16 -18.14 23.57 -8.23
CA ARG A 16 -18.09 22.42 -7.31
C ARG A 16 -17.54 21.16 -7.96
N LEU A 17 -17.68 21.01 -9.28
CA LEU A 17 -17.08 19.89 -10.01
C LEU A 17 -15.57 20.04 -10.13
N VAL A 18 -15.08 21.28 -10.31
CA VAL A 18 -13.65 21.60 -10.30
C VAL A 18 -13.05 21.34 -8.92
N GLU A 19 -13.70 21.78 -7.84
CA GLU A 19 -13.28 21.52 -6.45
C GLU A 19 -13.15 20.00 -6.17
N ILE A 20 -14.12 19.20 -6.62
CA ILE A 20 -14.08 17.73 -6.40
C ILE A 20 -12.94 17.07 -7.18
N GLU A 21 -12.62 17.54 -8.39
CA GLU A 21 -11.52 16.98 -9.18
C GLU A 21 -10.15 17.42 -8.63
N GLU A 22 -10.04 18.64 -8.09
CA GLU A 22 -8.88 19.11 -7.33
C GLU A 22 -8.67 18.30 -6.05
N GLU A 23 -9.73 18.06 -5.26
CA GLU A 23 -9.69 17.20 -4.08
C GLU A 23 -9.27 15.77 -4.43
N ARG A 24 -9.81 15.21 -5.52
CA ARG A 24 -9.40 13.89 -6.01
C ARG A 24 -7.91 13.86 -6.34
N LYS A 25 -7.42 14.83 -7.11
CA LYS A 25 -6.01 14.91 -7.51
C LYS A 25 -5.10 15.08 -6.28
N HIS A 26 -5.54 15.86 -5.29
CA HIS A 26 -4.84 16.01 -4.03
C HIS A 26 -4.73 14.69 -3.27
N ILE A 27 -5.84 13.94 -3.14
CA ILE A 27 -5.86 12.64 -2.46
C ILE A 27 -5.03 11.60 -3.22
N GLU A 28 -5.09 11.56 -4.55
CA GLU A 28 -4.26 10.68 -5.38
C GLU A 28 -2.77 11.00 -5.23
N ASN A 29 -2.39 12.27 -5.23
CA ASN A 29 -1.00 12.67 -4.98
C ASN A 29 -0.52 12.23 -3.59
N ILE A 30 -1.34 12.40 -2.55
CA ILE A 30 -1.01 11.91 -1.21
C ILE A 30 -0.88 10.38 -1.22
N PHE A 31 -1.76 9.66 -1.93
CA PHE A 31 -1.70 8.22 -2.05
C PHE A 31 -0.38 7.75 -2.67
N TYR A 32 0.00 8.30 -3.82
CA TYR A 32 1.25 7.94 -4.49
C TYR A 32 2.48 8.36 -3.69
N ALA A 33 2.46 9.53 -3.04
CA ALA A 33 3.55 9.95 -2.16
C ALA A 33 3.74 8.97 -1.00
N ARG A 34 2.66 8.53 -0.32
CA ARG A 34 2.75 7.54 0.75
C ARG A 34 3.18 6.16 0.26
N PHE A 35 2.79 5.77 -0.94
CA PHE A 35 3.26 4.53 -1.56
C PHE A 35 4.75 4.62 -1.93
N ASN A 36 5.22 5.76 -2.41
CA ASN A 36 6.64 5.96 -2.69
C ASN A 36 7.49 5.93 -1.41
N TYR A 37 6.99 6.56 -0.32
CA TYR A 37 7.63 6.43 1.00
C TYR A 37 7.68 4.97 1.45
N PHE A 38 6.60 4.21 1.24
CA PHE A 38 6.58 2.79 1.55
C PHE A 38 7.71 2.03 0.85
N ILE A 39 7.84 2.19 -0.48
CA ILE A 39 8.88 1.52 -1.26
C ILE A 39 10.28 1.94 -0.80
N LEU A 40 10.49 3.23 -0.54
CA LEU A 40 11.78 3.75 -0.09
C LEU A 40 12.18 3.15 1.26
N PHE A 41 11.27 3.13 2.24
CA PHE A 41 11.57 2.51 3.53
C PHE A 41 11.79 1.02 3.41
N PHE A 42 10.93 0.31 2.67
CA PHE A 42 11.07 -1.14 2.49
C PHE A 42 12.41 -1.51 1.84
N THR A 43 12.79 -0.81 0.77
CA THR A 43 14.07 -1.04 0.08
C THR A 43 15.27 -0.68 0.97
N LEU A 44 15.17 0.38 1.78
CA LEU A 44 16.22 0.76 2.73
C LEU A 44 16.45 -0.36 3.76
N PHE A 45 15.39 -0.84 4.41
CA PHE A 45 15.50 -1.91 5.40
C PHE A 45 16.05 -3.20 4.79
N LEU A 46 15.53 -3.62 3.65
CA LEU A 46 16.01 -4.82 2.96
C LEU A 46 17.47 -4.69 2.54
N SER A 47 17.89 -3.51 2.05
CA SER A 47 19.28 -3.26 1.66
C SER A 47 20.24 -3.32 2.85
N ILE A 48 19.83 -2.75 3.99
CA ILE A 48 20.62 -2.81 5.24
C ILE A 48 20.72 -4.26 5.74
N GLU A 49 19.62 -5.01 5.72
CA GLU A 49 19.62 -6.41 6.12
C GLU A 49 20.55 -7.26 5.24
N VAL A 50 20.48 -7.10 3.92
CA VAL A 50 21.36 -7.80 2.98
C VAL A 50 22.82 -7.39 3.17
N ALA A 51 23.10 -6.10 3.38
CA ALA A 51 24.46 -5.62 3.62
C ALA A 51 25.06 -6.19 4.90
N ILE A 52 24.28 -6.24 5.99
CA ILE A 52 24.72 -6.86 7.25
C ILE A 52 24.89 -8.36 7.08
N PHE A 53 23.99 -9.02 6.35
CA PHE A 53 24.05 -10.45 6.07
C PHE A 53 25.31 -10.84 5.28
N LEU A 54 25.71 -10.04 4.29
CA LEU A 54 26.90 -10.29 3.47
C LEU A 54 28.20 -9.75 4.08
N GLY A 55 28.12 -8.79 5.00
CA GLY A 55 29.30 -8.18 5.62
C GLY A 55 29.93 -9.05 6.69
N ASP A 56 31.25 -9.22 6.64
CA ASP A 56 32.04 -9.98 7.63
C ASP A 56 32.60 -9.12 8.76
N ALA A 57 32.31 -7.81 8.74
CA ALA A 57 32.82 -6.86 9.73
C ALA A 57 32.21 -7.03 11.14
N ILE A 58 31.10 -7.74 11.27
CA ILE A 58 30.35 -7.90 12.53
C ILE A 58 30.46 -9.35 13.00
N GLN A 59 30.82 -9.55 14.27
CA GLN A 59 30.81 -10.86 14.91
C GLN A 59 29.45 -11.56 14.76
N ALA A 60 29.46 -12.86 14.46
CA ALA A 60 28.28 -13.62 14.03
C ALA A 60 27.11 -13.57 15.04
N GLU A 61 27.41 -13.57 16.34
CA GLU A 61 26.41 -13.54 17.42
C GLU A 61 25.64 -12.20 17.47
N TYR A 62 26.36 -11.09 17.31
CA TYR A 62 25.77 -9.75 17.25
C TYR A 62 25.08 -9.51 15.92
N LYS A 63 25.63 -10.02 14.81
CA LYS A 63 25.05 -9.94 13.46
C LYS A 63 23.63 -10.51 13.42
N LEU A 64 23.40 -11.69 13.99
CA LEU A 64 22.07 -12.30 14.03
C LEU A 64 21.09 -11.49 14.87
N THR A 65 21.52 -10.99 16.03
CA THR A 65 20.67 -10.19 16.92
C THR A 65 20.30 -8.85 16.28
N ILE A 66 21.24 -8.20 15.61
CA ILE A 66 21.02 -6.95 14.87
C ILE A 66 20.02 -7.16 13.73
N LEU A 67 20.18 -8.23 12.93
CA LEU A 67 19.26 -8.57 11.84
C LEU A 67 17.83 -8.80 12.36
N ILE A 68 17.67 -9.54 13.46
CA ILE A 68 16.35 -9.76 14.09
C ILE A 68 15.69 -8.42 14.46
N ILE A 69 16.42 -7.53 15.14
CA ILE A 69 15.90 -6.23 15.56
C ILE A 69 15.49 -5.38 14.34
N LEU A 70 16.33 -5.35 13.31
CA LEU A 70 16.07 -4.64 12.06
C LEU A 70 14.83 -5.18 11.34
N SER A 71 14.65 -6.50 11.26
CA SER A 71 13.48 -7.11 10.62
C SER A 71 12.18 -6.77 11.34
N PHE A 72 12.18 -6.80 12.69
CA PHE A 72 11.00 -6.37 13.46
C PHE A 72 10.72 -4.88 13.33
N LEU A 73 11.76 -4.04 13.36
CA LEU A 73 11.59 -2.59 13.20
C LEU A 73 11.04 -2.26 11.79
N GLY A 74 11.61 -2.89 10.76
CA GLY A 74 11.15 -2.78 9.38
C GLY A 74 9.70 -3.25 9.23
N PHE A 75 9.32 -4.37 9.85
CA PHE A 75 7.94 -4.85 9.89
C PHE A 75 6.99 -3.83 10.54
N ILE A 76 7.33 -3.28 11.70
CA ILE A 76 6.47 -2.30 12.42
C ILE A 76 6.24 -1.06 11.55
N ILE A 77 7.29 -0.51 10.97
CA ILE A 77 7.20 0.69 10.12
C ILE A 77 6.39 0.37 8.85
N SER A 78 6.66 -0.76 8.21
CA SER A 78 5.93 -1.24 7.04
C SER A 78 4.43 -1.42 7.32
N ALA A 79 4.08 -2.03 8.46
CA ALA A 79 2.70 -2.23 8.88
C ALA A 79 1.99 -0.89 9.18
N PHE A 80 2.69 0.06 9.80
CA PHE A 80 2.17 1.41 10.03
C PHE A 80 1.85 2.12 8.72
N ILE A 81 2.78 2.12 7.76
CA ILE A 81 2.56 2.76 6.45
C ILE A 81 1.43 2.05 5.68
N CYS A 82 1.34 0.72 5.73
CA CYS A 82 0.23 -0.06 5.15
C CYS A 82 -1.14 0.40 5.71
N CYS A 83 -1.24 0.61 7.03
CA CYS A 83 -2.45 1.14 7.65
C CYS A 83 -2.80 2.55 7.13
N THR A 84 -1.80 3.41 6.91
CA THR A 84 -2.04 4.75 6.36
C THR A 84 -2.50 4.73 4.90
N LEU A 85 -1.96 3.81 4.08
CA LEU A 85 -2.37 3.61 2.68
C LEU A 85 -3.81 3.13 2.58
N LEU A 86 -4.21 2.20 3.46
CA LEU A 86 -5.60 1.74 3.57
C LEU A 86 -6.57 2.87 3.92
N LYS A 87 -6.18 3.76 4.85
CA LYS A 87 -7.01 4.93 5.21
C LYS A 87 -7.20 5.88 4.04
N ILE A 88 -6.14 6.23 3.31
CA ILE A 88 -6.25 7.13 2.14
C ILE A 88 -7.08 6.50 1.04
N ARG A 89 -6.89 5.20 0.77
CA ARG A 89 -7.68 4.53 -0.25
C ARG A 89 -9.17 4.58 0.08
N LYS A 90 -9.55 4.37 1.35
CA LYS A 90 -10.95 4.53 1.78
C LYS A 90 -11.44 5.95 1.53
N ALA A 91 -10.64 6.97 1.83
CA ALA A 91 -10.97 8.36 1.52
C ALA A 91 -11.16 8.58 0.01
N LEU A 92 -10.23 8.09 -0.83
CA LEU A 92 -10.33 8.17 -2.28
C LEU A 92 -11.57 7.47 -2.82
N GLU A 93 -11.94 6.30 -2.28
CA GLU A 93 -13.15 5.58 -2.66
C GLU A 93 -14.43 6.38 -2.32
N VAL A 94 -14.44 7.08 -1.18
CA VAL A 94 -15.56 7.95 -0.77
C VAL A 94 -15.65 9.19 -1.67
N THR A 95 -14.54 9.89 -1.91
CA THR A 95 -14.50 11.07 -2.80
C THR A 95 -14.95 10.70 -4.21
N LEU A 96 -14.48 9.56 -4.73
CA LEU A 96 -14.90 9.06 -6.04
C LEU A 96 -16.39 8.70 -6.09
N LYS A 97 -16.96 8.11 -5.02
CA LYS A 97 -18.40 7.83 -4.94
C LYS A 97 -19.23 9.12 -4.87
N TYR A 98 -18.73 10.13 -4.18
CA TYR A 98 -19.38 11.44 -4.10
C TYR A 98 -19.41 12.13 -5.46
N ARG A 99 -18.26 12.17 -6.17
CA ARG A 99 -18.15 12.68 -7.54
C ARG A 99 -19.10 11.99 -8.51
N ASP A 100 -19.15 10.66 -8.46
CA ASP A 100 -20.00 9.89 -9.37
C ASP A 100 -21.51 10.16 -9.13
N ARG A 101 -21.90 10.64 -7.94
CA ARG A 101 -23.28 11.06 -7.65
C ARG A 101 -23.56 12.50 -8.08
N SER A 102 -22.54 13.36 -8.14
CA SER A 102 -22.69 14.79 -8.41
C SER A 102 -22.47 15.19 -9.87
N SER A 103 -21.70 14.40 -10.64
CA SER A 103 -21.37 14.72 -12.04
C SER A 103 -22.18 13.89 -13.04
N ILE A 104 -22.93 14.56 -13.92
CA ILE A 104 -23.66 13.94 -15.04
C ILE A 104 -22.69 13.26 -16.01
N THR A 105 -21.55 13.89 -16.31
CA THR A 105 -20.49 13.32 -17.15
C THR A 105 -19.90 12.05 -16.53
N ALA A 106 -19.65 12.04 -15.22
CA ALA A 106 -19.17 10.84 -14.53
C ALA A 106 -20.22 9.71 -14.50
N LYS A 107 -21.52 10.08 -14.46
CA LYS A 107 -22.63 9.14 -14.54
C LYS A 107 -22.75 8.51 -15.93
N LEU A 108 -22.62 9.31 -16.99
CA LEU A 108 -22.61 8.85 -18.39
C LEU A 108 -21.40 7.95 -18.70
N ILE A 109 -20.19 8.36 -18.29
CA ILE A 109 -18.97 7.54 -18.42
C ILE A 109 -19.13 6.19 -17.70
N ARG A 110 -19.91 6.16 -16.61
CA ARG A 110 -20.19 4.95 -15.81
C ARG A 110 -21.30 4.08 -16.38
N GLU A 111 -22.26 4.64 -17.12
CA GLU A 111 -23.22 3.86 -17.90
C GLU A 111 -22.51 3.16 -19.07
N ASP A 112 -21.57 3.84 -19.74
CA ASP A 112 -20.78 3.30 -20.86
C ASP A 112 -19.74 2.25 -20.42
N LEU A 113 -19.00 2.50 -19.33
CA LEU A 113 -18.01 1.55 -18.79
C LEU A 113 -18.63 0.43 -17.95
N GLY A 114 -19.95 0.48 -17.73
CA GLY A 114 -20.69 -0.33 -16.78
C GLY A 114 -20.47 0.10 -15.32
N GLU A 115 -21.40 -0.27 -14.43
CA GLU A 115 -21.24 0.01 -12.99
C GLU A 115 -19.82 -0.38 -12.53
N ARG A 116 -19.23 0.39 -11.60
CA ARG A 116 -18.17 -0.14 -10.72
C ARG A 116 -18.78 -1.31 -9.95
N LYS A 117 -18.90 -2.47 -10.61
CA LYS A 117 -19.46 -3.66 -10.04
C LYS A 117 -18.62 -3.91 -8.80
N LYS A 118 -19.28 -3.97 -7.64
CA LYS A 118 -18.77 -4.60 -6.42
C LYS A 118 -18.53 -6.11 -6.63
N GLY A 119 -18.14 -6.52 -7.83
CA GLY A 119 -17.65 -7.86 -8.09
C GLY A 119 -16.30 -7.95 -7.40
N TRP A 120 -16.24 -8.76 -6.35
CA TRP A 120 -15.03 -9.04 -5.57
C TRP A 120 -13.79 -9.11 -6.49
N ASN A 121 -13.83 -9.89 -7.57
CA ASN A 121 -12.71 -10.04 -8.52
C ASN A 121 -12.17 -8.74 -9.15
N ARG A 122 -13.03 -7.80 -9.57
CA ARG A 122 -12.54 -6.51 -10.14
C ARG A 122 -12.07 -5.54 -9.06
N TYR A 123 -12.58 -5.66 -7.83
CA TYR A 123 -12.15 -4.84 -6.69
C TYR A 123 -10.72 -5.20 -6.25
N PHE A 124 -10.40 -6.49 -6.16
CA PHE A 124 -9.06 -7.00 -5.85
C PHE A 124 -8.04 -6.73 -6.96
N CYS A 125 -8.46 -6.69 -8.25
CA CYS A 125 -7.59 -6.39 -9.39
C CYS A 125 -7.45 -4.89 -9.71
N SER A 126 -8.08 -3.99 -8.96
CA SER A 126 -7.88 -2.55 -9.20
C SER A 126 -6.46 -2.15 -8.83
N ALA A 127 -5.78 -1.36 -9.67
CA ALA A 127 -4.40 -0.92 -9.41
C ALA A 127 -4.26 -0.27 -8.03
N ASN A 128 -5.24 0.53 -7.62
CA ASN A 128 -5.28 1.15 -6.29
C ASN A 128 -5.40 0.11 -5.16
N TYR A 129 -6.11 -1.01 -5.36
CA TYR A 129 -6.13 -2.11 -4.40
C TYR A 129 -4.76 -2.73 -4.24
N ILE A 130 -4.12 -3.07 -5.37
CA ILE A 130 -2.82 -3.73 -5.40
C ILE A 130 -1.75 -2.85 -4.71
N LEU A 131 -1.70 -1.57 -5.06
CA LEU A 131 -0.76 -0.59 -4.50
C LEU A 131 -1.03 -0.30 -3.01
N SER A 132 -2.30 -0.21 -2.62
CA SER A 132 -2.65 0.17 -1.23
C SER A 132 -2.53 -0.97 -0.22
N PHE A 133 -2.68 -2.22 -0.66
CA PHE A 133 -2.90 -3.35 0.23
C PHE A 133 -2.05 -4.55 -0.14
N THR A 134 -2.17 -5.08 -1.36
CA THR A 134 -1.50 -6.32 -1.74
C THR A 134 0.03 -6.21 -1.62
N ILE A 135 0.64 -5.20 -2.24
CA ILE A 135 2.09 -5.02 -2.20
C ILE A 135 2.57 -4.73 -0.77
N PRO A 136 2.02 -3.74 -0.03
CA PRO A 136 2.51 -3.46 1.31
C PRO A 136 2.33 -4.60 2.30
N LEU A 137 1.23 -5.36 2.18
CA LEU A 137 0.98 -6.52 3.02
C LEU A 137 1.98 -7.64 2.73
N LEU A 138 2.22 -7.98 1.46
CA LEU A 138 3.18 -9.02 1.09
C LEU A 138 4.59 -8.66 1.55
N CYS A 139 5.03 -7.41 1.34
CA CYS A 139 6.30 -6.90 1.83
C CYS A 139 6.41 -6.96 3.36
N SER A 140 5.35 -6.60 4.08
CA SER A 140 5.33 -6.68 5.56
C SER A 140 5.45 -8.14 6.03
N LEU A 141 4.67 -9.05 5.44
CA LEU A 141 4.73 -10.47 5.76
C LEU A 141 6.10 -11.07 5.43
N PHE A 142 6.73 -10.63 4.34
CA PHE A 142 8.07 -11.05 3.97
C PHE A 142 9.11 -10.65 5.03
N MET A 143 9.09 -9.41 5.54
CA MET A 143 9.98 -8.99 6.64
C MET A 143 9.73 -9.81 7.91
N LEU A 144 8.48 -10.12 8.21
CA LEU A 144 8.12 -10.95 9.37
C LEU A 144 8.63 -12.39 9.22
N LEU A 145 8.54 -12.96 8.02
CA LEU A 145 9.07 -14.29 7.70
C LEU A 145 10.58 -14.33 7.85
N ILE A 146 11.30 -13.31 7.36
CA ILE A 146 12.75 -13.19 7.56
C ILE A 146 13.06 -13.15 9.06
N GLY A 147 12.40 -12.27 9.82
CA GLY A 147 12.60 -12.18 11.28
C GLY A 147 12.34 -13.50 12.00
N GLY A 148 11.27 -14.21 11.61
CA GLY A 148 10.93 -15.54 12.15
C GLY A 148 12.00 -16.58 11.84
N LEU A 149 12.49 -16.63 10.61
CA LEU A 149 13.59 -17.53 10.22
C LEU A 149 14.86 -17.24 11.00
N LEU A 150 15.21 -15.96 11.19
CA LEU A 150 16.38 -15.55 11.97
C LEU A 150 16.26 -15.95 13.45
N ILE A 151 15.06 -15.84 14.06
CA ILE A 151 14.80 -16.35 15.41
C ILE A 151 14.96 -17.86 15.47
N CYS A 152 14.41 -18.61 14.51
CA CYS A 152 14.57 -20.05 14.46
C CYS A 152 16.04 -20.46 14.36
N CYS A 153 16.83 -19.79 13.53
CA CYS A 153 18.28 -20.00 13.45
C CYS A 153 18.97 -19.75 14.79
N LYS A 154 18.58 -18.68 15.50
CA LYS A 154 19.11 -18.36 16.84
C LYS A 154 18.78 -19.45 17.85
N TYR A 155 17.53 -19.94 17.87
CA TYR A 155 17.05 -20.92 18.84
C TYR A 155 17.65 -22.31 18.63
N MET A 156 17.81 -22.72 17.38
CA MET A 156 18.36 -24.04 17.04
C MET A 156 19.88 -24.13 17.22
N HIS A 157 20.55 -23.04 17.65
CA HIS A 157 22.01 -22.90 17.61
C HIS A 157 22.59 -23.39 16.29
N ILE A 158 21.85 -23.15 15.20
CA ILE A 158 22.40 -23.28 13.87
C ILE A 158 23.37 -22.11 13.80
N GLU A 159 24.62 -22.34 14.23
CA GLU A 159 25.75 -21.64 13.65
C GLU A 159 25.40 -21.54 12.17
N LEU A 160 25.36 -20.33 11.62
CA LEU A 160 25.19 -20.15 10.18
C LEU A 160 26.39 -20.82 9.50
N PHE A 161 26.38 -22.15 9.44
CA PHE A 161 27.41 -23.06 8.95
C PHE A 161 27.56 -22.93 7.43
N VAL A 162 26.72 -22.08 6.83
CA VAL A 162 26.68 -21.72 5.42
C VAL A 162 27.30 -20.34 5.18
N LEU A 163 27.53 -19.49 6.21
CA LEU A 163 28.28 -18.23 6.06
C LEU A 163 29.74 -18.33 6.48
N THR A 164 30.17 -19.40 7.15
CA THR A 164 31.57 -19.61 7.58
C THR A 164 32.38 -20.52 6.67
N LYS A 165 31.88 -20.89 5.48
CA LYS A 165 32.65 -21.64 4.49
C LYS A 165 32.74 -20.91 3.16
N CYS A 166 33.79 -20.10 3.00
CA CYS A 166 34.94 -20.47 2.16
C CYS A 166 36.11 -19.49 2.41
N PRO A 167 37.36 -19.96 2.25
CA PRO A 167 38.59 -19.37 2.80
C PRO A 167 38.98 -17.99 2.25
#